data_AF-A0A2V2S265-F1
#
_entry.id   AF-A0A2V2S265-F1
#
_cell.length_a   1.000
_cell.length_b   1.000
_cell.length_c   1.000
_cell.angle_alpha   90.00
_cell.angle_beta   90.00
_cell.angle_gamma   90.00
#
_symmetry.space_group_name_H-M   'P 1'
#
loop_
_entity.id
_entity.type
_entity.pdbx_description
1 polymer ?
#
loop_
_entity_poly.entity_id
_entity_poly.type
_entity_poly.pdbx_seq_one_letter_code
_entity_poly.pdbx_strand_id
1 'polypeptide(L)'
;MDTQHMRRKVTVETLRRFMQELASASRSPGKVYFTGGATALLLGFRDQTIDIDLKLNPEPQGAFEAIALLKDSLDLNIELASPDDFIPLAPDWRERSRHIATIGPLEFFHYDFSLQALAKIERGHAHDLEDAASLVRGDFVSAEDLKRRFAEIEPGLLRYPAIDAHQFRAKLDRFLATLAKT
;
A
#
# COMPACT_ATOMS: atom_id res chain seq x y z
N MET A 1 18.20 10.49 -27.59
CA MET A 1 18.06 10.79 -26.16
C MET A 1 16.58 10.68 -25.87
N ASP A 2 16.16 9.53 -25.35
CA ASP A 2 14.77 9.25 -25.05
C ASP A 2 14.42 10.04 -23.78
N THR A 3 13.76 11.19 -23.94
CA THR A 3 13.18 11.91 -22.81
C THR A 3 12.10 11.00 -22.23
N GLN A 4 12.46 10.27 -21.17
CA GLN A 4 11.55 9.46 -20.38
C GLN A 4 10.32 10.32 -20.05
N HIS A 5 9.21 10.07 -20.74
CA HIS A 5 7.99 10.84 -20.55
C HIS A 5 7.52 10.59 -19.12
N MET A 6 7.60 11.62 -18.28
CA MET A 6 7.16 11.51 -16.89
C MET A 6 5.63 11.44 -16.92
N ARG A 7 5.09 10.24 -16.66
CA ARG A 7 3.65 10.00 -16.59
C ARG A 7 2.98 10.97 -15.61
N ARG A 8 1.72 11.33 -15.86
CA ARG A 8 0.97 12.21 -14.95
C ARG A 8 0.88 11.63 -13.53
N LYS A 9 0.79 12.53 -12.56
CA LYS A 9 0.46 12.16 -11.18
C LYS A 9 -0.95 11.58 -11.10
N VAL A 10 -1.11 10.65 -10.16
CA VAL A 10 -2.37 9.99 -9.84
C VAL A 10 -3.17 10.90 -8.90
N THR A 11 -4.43 11.14 -9.22
CA THR A 11 -5.44 11.75 -8.33
C THR A 11 -6.50 10.73 -7.95
N VAL A 12 -7.40 11.08 -7.03
CA VAL A 12 -8.51 10.19 -6.65
C VAL A 12 -9.42 9.86 -7.85
N GLU A 13 -9.63 10.81 -8.76
CA GLU A 13 -10.44 10.63 -9.96
C GLU A 13 -9.77 9.64 -10.92
N THR A 14 -8.46 9.78 -11.15
CA THR A 14 -7.74 8.86 -12.05
C THR A 14 -7.60 7.47 -11.44
N LEU A 15 -7.43 7.37 -10.12
CA LEU A 15 -7.41 6.09 -9.42
C LEU A 15 -8.76 5.38 -9.53
N ARG A 16 -9.87 6.10 -9.34
CA ARG A 16 -11.22 5.54 -9.54
C ARG A 16 -11.45 5.12 -10.99
N ARG A 17 -10.96 5.89 -11.96
CA ARG A 17 -11.01 5.50 -13.37
C ARG A 17 -10.23 4.20 -13.62
N PHE A 18 -9.01 4.11 -13.09
CA PHE A 18 -8.21 2.89 -13.17
C PHE A 18 -8.95 1.68 -12.57
N MET A 19 -9.60 1.83 -11.41
CA MET A 19 -10.40 0.76 -10.80
C MET A 19 -11.53 0.26 -11.73
N GLN A 20 -12.26 1.18 -12.38
CA GLN A 20 -13.34 0.84 -13.30
C GLN A 20 -12.83 0.09 -14.54
N GLU A 21 -11.77 0.59 -15.16
CA GLU A 21 -11.19 0.00 -16.38
C GLU A 21 -10.57 -1.38 -16.08
N LEU A 22 -9.86 -1.52 -14.96
CA LEU A 22 -9.29 -2.81 -14.54
C LEU A 22 -10.38 -3.86 -14.27
N ALA A 23 -11.46 -3.45 -13.59
CA ALA A 23 -12.60 -4.32 -13.33
C ALA A 23 -13.31 -4.74 -14.61
N SER A 24 -13.50 -3.82 -15.56
CA SER A 24 -14.13 -4.11 -16.85
C SER A 24 -13.29 -5.06 -17.72
N ALA A 25 -11.96 -5.00 -17.62
CA ALA A 25 -11.06 -5.86 -18.38
C ALA A 25 -10.84 -7.25 -17.75
N SER A 26 -11.16 -7.40 -16.46
CA SER A 26 -10.97 -8.65 -15.72
C SER A 26 -12.04 -9.69 -16.07
N ARG A 27 -11.62 -10.92 -16.31
CA ARG A 27 -12.48 -12.01 -16.81
C ARG A 27 -12.88 -13.04 -15.75
N SER A 28 -12.35 -12.91 -14.54
CA SER A 28 -12.70 -13.76 -13.40
C SER A 28 -12.73 -12.96 -12.11
N PRO A 29 -13.37 -13.49 -11.05
CA PRO A 29 -13.28 -12.90 -9.73
C PRO A 29 -11.82 -12.75 -9.25
N GLY A 30 -11.55 -11.69 -8.52
CA GLY A 30 -10.24 -11.45 -7.91
C GLY A 30 -10.25 -10.27 -6.96
N LYS A 31 -9.14 -10.07 -6.26
CA LYS A 31 -9.01 -8.97 -5.27
C LYS A 31 -7.81 -8.11 -5.56
N VAL A 32 -7.98 -6.80 -5.41
CA VAL A 32 -6.95 -5.78 -5.58
C VAL A 32 -6.72 -5.12 -4.22
N TYR A 33 -5.49 -5.12 -3.73
CA TYR A 33 -5.11 -4.46 -2.48
C TYR A 33 -4.22 -3.28 -2.80
N PHE A 34 -4.74 -2.07 -2.63
CA PHE A 34 -3.97 -0.85 -2.75
C PHE A 34 -3.11 -0.64 -1.50
N THR A 35 -1.89 -0.16 -1.72
CA THR A 35 -0.96 0.24 -0.66
C THR A 35 -0.48 1.67 -0.90
N GLY A 36 0.48 2.14 -0.09
CA GLY A 36 1.25 3.34 -0.41
C GLY A 36 0.39 4.60 -0.61
N GLY A 37 0.75 5.36 -1.63
CA GLY A 37 0.08 6.61 -1.98
C GLY A 37 -1.38 6.42 -2.42
N ALA A 38 -1.73 5.28 -3.04
CA ALA A 38 -3.12 5.01 -3.44
C ALA A 38 -4.05 4.89 -2.22
N THR A 39 -3.58 4.27 -1.13
CA THR A 39 -4.30 4.28 0.15
C THR A 39 -4.43 5.70 0.70
N ALA A 40 -3.34 6.48 0.70
CA ALA A 40 -3.35 7.86 1.20
C ALA A 40 -4.31 8.77 0.41
N LEU A 41 -4.41 8.59 -0.91
CA LEU A 41 -5.39 9.28 -1.76
C LEU A 41 -6.83 8.97 -1.36
N LEU A 42 -7.18 7.68 -1.26
CA LEU A 42 -8.55 7.26 -1.01
C LEU A 42 -9.03 7.62 0.41
N LEU A 43 -8.11 7.73 1.37
CA LEU A 43 -8.40 8.22 2.72
C LEU A 43 -8.37 9.75 2.85
N GLY A 44 -8.01 10.47 1.78
CA GLY A 44 -7.98 11.94 1.78
C GLY A 44 -6.76 12.56 2.48
N PHE A 45 -5.69 11.80 2.70
CA PHE A 45 -4.44 12.31 3.29
C PHE A 45 -3.58 13.05 2.27
N ARG A 46 -3.79 12.78 0.98
CA ARG A 46 -3.08 13.39 -0.14
C ARG A 46 -4.05 13.71 -1.27
N ASP A 47 -3.74 14.76 -2.02
CA ASP A 47 -4.47 15.09 -3.26
C ASP A 47 -3.90 14.37 -4.48
N GLN A 48 -2.61 13.96 -4.42
CA GLN A 48 -1.92 13.29 -5.52
C GLN A 48 -0.80 12.32 -5.04
N THR A 49 -0.50 11.30 -5.85
CA THR A 49 0.68 10.43 -5.71
C THR A 49 1.37 10.18 -7.07
N ILE A 50 2.58 9.63 -7.06
CA ILE A 50 3.38 9.38 -8.28
C ILE A 50 2.89 8.13 -9.02
N ASP A 51 2.47 7.11 -8.28
CA ASP A 51 2.21 5.75 -8.74
C ASP A 51 1.02 5.11 -8.00
N ILE A 52 0.48 4.05 -8.61
CA ILE A 52 -0.49 3.16 -8.00
C ILE A 52 0.22 1.86 -7.64
N ASP A 53 0.51 1.69 -6.36
CA ASP A 53 1.02 0.43 -5.81
C ASP A 53 -0.14 -0.52 -5.50
N LEU A 54 -0.10 -1.75 -6.02
CA LEU A 54 -1.12 -2.75 -5.76
C LEU A 54 -0.60 -4.18 -5.69
N LYS A 55 -1.38 -5.02 -4.99
CA LYS A 55 -1.28 -6.48 -5.01
C LYS A 55 -2.56 -7.09 -5.55
N LEU A 56 -2.45 -8.15 -6.34
CA LEU A 56 -3.58 -8.97 -6.78
C LEU A 56 -3.60 -10.29 -6.00
N ASN A 57 -4.67 -10.60 -5.26
CA ASN A 57 -4.74 -11.88 -4.53
C ASN A 57 -6.16 -12.32 -4.07
N PRO A 58 -6.81 -13.32 -4.70
CA PRO A 58 -6.34 -14.05 -5.88
C PRO A 58 -6.24 -13.16 -7.12
N GLU A 59 -5.36 -13.54 -8.04
CA GLU A 59 -5.11 -12.85 -9.29
C GLU A 59 -6.26 -13.09 -10.28
N PRO A 60 -6.98 -12.04 -10.73
CA PRO A 60 -8.02 -12.20 -11.72
C PRO A 60 -7.44 -12.47 -13.11
N GLN A 61 -8.09 -13.34 -13.88
CA GLN A 61 -7.71 -13.62 -15.26
C GLN A 61 -7.79 -12.34 -16.11
N GLY A 62 -6.70 -12.01 -16.81
CA GLY A 62 -6.61 -10.83 -17.68
C GLY A 62 -6.15 -9.55 -16.97
N ALA A 63 -5.99 -9.56 -15.65
CA ALA A 63 -5.67 -8.35 -14.90
C ALA A 63 -4.27 -7.82 -15.19
N PHE A 64 -3.26 -8.68 -15.36
CA PHE A 64 -1.91 -8.25 -15.68
C PHE A 64 -1.79 -7.67 -17.09
N GLU A 65 -2.45 -8.28 -18.07
CA GLU A 65 -2.54 -7.75 -19.44
C GLU A 65 -3.27 -6.41 -19.45
N ALA A 66 -4.35 -6.28 -18.67
CA ALA A 66 -5.05 -5.01 -18.50
C ALA A 66 -4.13 -3.95 -17.87
N ILE A 67 -3.41 -4.25 -16.78
CA ILE A 67 -2.46 -3.32 -16.16
C ILE A 67 -1.41 -2.85 -17.15
N ALA A 68 -0.85 -3.77 -17.96
CA ALA A 68 0.16 -3.46 -18.96
C ALA A 68 -0.34 -2.45 -20.03
N LEU A 69 -1.62 -2.51 -20.39
CA LEU A 69 -2.23 -1.56 -21.31
C LEU A 69 -2.67 -0.25 -20.61
N LEU A 70 -3.22 -0.35 -19.40
CA LEU A 70 -3.81 0.77 -18.68
C LEU A 70 -2.77 1.79 -18.18
N LYS A 71 -1.57 1.35 -17.81
CA LYS A 71 -0.46 2.27 -17.46
C LYS A 71 -0.15 3.26 -18.58
N ASP A 72 -0.32 2.85 -19.83
CA ASP A 72 -0.01 3.69 -20.98
C ASP A 72 -1.27 4.44 -21.48
N SER A 73 -2.43 3.79 -21.52
CA SER A 73 -3.67 4.44 -21.98
C SER A 73 -4.24 5.48 -21.03
N LEU A 74 -3.99 5.34 -19.72
CA LEU A 74 -4.36 6.32 -18.70
C LEU A 74 -3.22 7.27 -18.33
N ASP A 75 -2.02 7.07 -18.90
CA ASP A 75 -0.79 7.78 -18.55
C ASP A 75 -0.46 7.68 -17.04
N LEU A 76 -0.57 6.50 -16.44
CA LEU A 76 -0.35 6.28 -15.00
C LEU A 76 0.86 5.38 -14.73
N ASN A 77 1.64 5.68 -13.69
CA ASN A 77 2.58 4.71 -13.16
C ASN A 77 1.83 3.71 -12.28
N ILE A 78 2.03 2.42 -12.54
CA ILE A 78 1.42 1.33 -11.80
C ILE A 78 2.54 0.36 -11.43
N GLU A 79 2.64 0.02 -10.15
CA GLU A 79 3.66 -0.89 -9.63
C GLU A 79 2.98 -2.07 -8.93
N LEU A 80 3.47 -3.28 -9.23
CA LEU A 80 3.10 -4.49 -8.51
C LEU A 80 4.00 -4.59 -7.27
N ALA A 81 3.74 -3.69 -6.31
CA ALA A 81 4.49 -3.55 -5.08
C ALA A 81 3.54 -3.57 -3.89
N SER A 82 3.94 -4.27 -2.84
CA SER A 82 3.14 -4.51 -1.64
C SER A 82 4.02 -4.59 -0.40
N PRO A 83 3.49 -4.37 0.81
CA PRO A 83 4.30 -4.41 2.03
C PRO A 83 5.11 -5.71 2.19
N ASP A 84 4.61 -6.85 1.72
CA ASP A 84 5.32 -8.13 1.84
C ASP A 84 6.56 -8.29 0.94
N ASP A 85 6.75 -7.37 -0.01
CA ASP A 85 7.99 -7.26 -0.79
C ASP A 85 9.12 -6.60 0.02
N PHE A 86 8.79 -5.89 1.10
CA PHE A 86 9.73 -5.08 1.89
C PHE A 86 9.85 -5.53 3.33
N ILE A 87 8.80 -6.07 3.94
CA ILE A 87 8.78 -6.59 5.32
C ILE A 87 8.07 -7.94 5.36
N PRO A 88 8.26 -8.78 6.41
CA PRO A 88 7.59 -10.08 6.47
C PRO A 88 6.07 -9.95 6.49
N LEU A 89 5.41 -10.87 5.78
CA LEU A 89 3.95 -10.98 5.72
C LEU A 89 3.38 -11.49 7.05
N ALA A 90 2.27 -10.91 7.52
CA ALA A 90 1.48 -11.46 8.61
C ALA A 90 0.38 -12.38 8.06
N PRO A 91 0.12 -13.58 8.62
CA PRO A 91 -0.82 -14.55 8.03
C PRO A 91 -2.24 -14.01 7.82
N ASP A 92 -2.71 -13.12 8.69
CA ASP A 92 -4.06 -12.56 8.73
C ASP A 92 -4.21 -11.22 7.97
N TRP A 93 -3.22 -10.85 7.15
CA TRP A 93 -3.21 -9.55 6.46
C TRP A 93 -4.43 -9.34 5.56
N ARG A 94 -5.00 -10.41 4.98
CA ARG A 94 -6.17 -10.32 4.10
C ARG A 94 -7.43 -10.02 4.88
N GLU A 95 -7.59 -10.67 6.02
CA GLU A 95 -8.71 -10.52 6.94
C GLU A 95 -8.72 -9.12 7.57
N ARG A 96 -7.54 -8.53 7.74
CA ARG A 96 -7.36 -7.16 8.24
C ARG A 96 -7.39 -6.07 7.16
N SER A 97 -7.30 -6.45 5.89
CA SER A 97 -7.41 -5.51 4.77
C SER A 97 -8.84 -4.95 4.69
N ARG A 98 -8.98 -3.63 4.54
CA ARG A 98 -10.28 -2.97 4.60
C ARG A 98 -10.89 -2.79 3.22
N HIS A 99 -12.13 -3.21 3.04
CA HIS A 99 -12.86 -3.07 1.78
C HIS A 99 -13.00 -1.59 1.38
N ILE A 100 -12.88 -1.33 0.08
CA ILE A 100 -13.04 -0.02 -0.56
C ILE A 100 -14.30 -0.04 -1.43
N ALA A 101 -14.36 -0.98 -2.37
CA ALA A 101 -15.42 -1.08 -3.36
C ALA A 101 -15.46 -2.48 -3.99
N THR A 102 -16.61 -2.86 -4.52
CA THR A 102 -16.76 -4.01 -5.42
C THR A 102 -17.24 -3.49 -6.77
N ILE A 103 -16.51 -3.79 -7.83
CA ILE A 103 -16.81 -3.32 -9.20
C ILE A 103 -16.72 -4.55 -10.11
N GLY A 104 -17.85 -4.96 -10.68
CA GLY A 104 -17.92 -6.15 -11.51
C GLY A 104 -17.34 -7.38 -10.78
N PRO A 105 -16.35 -8.08 -11.36
CA PRO A 105 -15.75 -9.26 -10.74
C PRO A 105 -14.68 -8.93 -9.68
N LEU A 106 -14.30 -7.66 -9.50
CA LEU A 106 -13.20 -7.29 -8.61
C LEU A 106 -13.68 -6.69 -7.29
N GLU A 107 -13.04 -7.11 -6.22
CA GLU A 107 -13.12 -6.45 -4.92
C GLU A 107 -11.82 -5.68 -4.66
N PHE A 108 -11.95 -4.43 -4.23
CA PHE A 108 -10.84 -3.52 -3.93
C PHE A 108 -10.73 -3.32 -2.43
N PHE A 109 -9.50 -3.36 -1.91
CA PHE A 109 -9.19 -3.24 -0.50
C PHE A 109 -8.01 -2.28 -0.29
N HIS A 110 -7.98 -1.63 0.86
CA HIS A 110 -6.74 -1.17 1.45
C HIS A 110 -6.01 -2.40 2.00
N TYR A 111 -4.76 -2.58 1.62
CA TYR A 111 -3.89 -3.54 2.28
C TYR A 111 -3.83 -3.24 3.79
N ASP A 112 -3.64 -4.24 4.64
CA ASP A 112 -3.50 -4.09 6.10
C ASP A 112 -2.71 -2.82 6.49
N PHE A 113 -3.40 -1.87 7.11
CA PHE A 113 -2.84 -0.57 7.47
C PHE A 113 -1.64 -0.68 8.40
N SER A 114 -1.62 -1.68 9.28
CA SER A 114 -0.51 -1.88 10.21
C SER A 114 0.77 -2.28 9.47
N LEU A 115 0.67 -3.18 8.48
CA LEU A 115 1.80 -3.54 7.63
C LEU A 115 2.21 -2.40 6.69
N GLN A 116 1.24 -1.65 6.14
CA GLN A 116 1.57 -0.45 5.35
C GLN A 116 2.35 0.59 6.16
N ALA A 117 1.93 0.85 7.40
CA ALA A 117 2.60 1.79 8.29
C ALA A 117 3.99 1.28 8.70
N LEU A 118 4.11 -0.01 9.04
CA LEU A 118 5.40 -0.61 9.40
C LEU A 118 6.40 -0.56 8.24
N ALA A 119 6.00 -0.88 7.02
CA ALA A 119 6.88 -0.78 5.84
C ALA A 119 7.37 0.67 5.62
N LYS A 120 6.48 1.66 5.81
CA LYS A 120 6.82 3.09 5.74
C LYS A 120 7.77 3.54 6.86
N ILE A 121 7.55 3.08 8.09
CA ILE A 121 8.41 3.36 9.24
C ILE A 121 9.80 2.74 9.04
N GLU A 122 9.87 1.55 8.46
CA GLU A 122 11.14 0.92 8.07
C GLU A 122 11.87 1.82 7.08
N ARG A 123 11.24 2.21 5.96
CA ARG A 123 11.89 3.04 4.93
C ARG A 123 12.31 4.41 5.45
N GLY A 124 11.47 5.02 6.30
CA GLY A 124 11.83 6.16 7.14
C GLY A 124 11.98 7.50 6.43
N HIS A 125 11.52 7.66 5.18
CA HIS A 125 11.50 8.97 4.54
C HIS A 125 10.46 9.89 5.19
N ALA A 126 10.65 11.21 5.10
CA ALA A 126 9.76 12.17 5.76
C ALA A 126 8.28 12.00 5.36
N HIS A 127 8.00 11.78 4.06
CA HIS A 127 6.65 11.55 3.57
C HIS A 127 6.07 10.18 3.99
N ASP A 128 6.93 9.17 4.18
CA ASP A 128 6.51 7.86 4.67
C ASP A 128 6.07 7.96 6.14
N LEU A 129 6.83 8.69 6.95
CA LEU A 129 6.52 8.91 8.35
C LEU A 129 5.23 9.74 8.52
N GLU A 130 4.99 10.73 7.65
CA GLU A 130 3.74 11.51 7.70
C GLU A 130 2.52 10.67 7.29
N ASP A 131 2.64 9.80 6.28
CA ASP A 131 1.55 8.88 5.92
C ASP A 131 1.26 7.88 7.05
N ALA A 132 2.30 7.33 7.67
CA ALA A 132 2.15 6.45 8.83
C ALA A 132 1.52 7.20 10.01
N ALA A 133 1.91 8.45 10.24
CA ALA A 133 1.31 9.29 11.26
C ALA A 133 -0.17 9.57 10.98
N SER A 134 -0.53 9.83 9.71
CA SER A 134 -1.91 10.05 9.28
C SER A 134 -2.80 8.82 9.51
N LEU A 135 -2.28 7.61 9.29
CA LEU A 135 -2.98 6.37 9.63
C LEU A 135 -3.25 6.26 11.13
N VAL A 136 -2.30 6.67 11.98
CA VAL A 136 -2.49 6.65 13.44
C VAL A 136 -3.45 7.74 13.89
N ARG A 137 -3.28 8.99 13.43
CA ARG A 137 -4.14 10.13 13.80
C ARG A 137 -5.58 9.97 13.31
N GLY A 138 -5.78 9.26 12.20
CA GLY A 138 -7.10 8.94 11.65
C GLY A 138 -7.74 7.68 12.25
N ASP A 139 -7.19 7.12 13.33
CA ASP A 139 -7.67 5.90 14.01
C ASP A 139 -7.77 4.65 13.10
N PHE A 140 -7.00 4.61 12.01
CA PHE A 140 -6.93 3.44 11.12
C PHE A 140 -6.03 2.34 11.69
N VAL A 141 -5.06 2.72 12.52
CA VAL A 141 -4.14 1.83 13.24
C VAL A 141 -3.74 2.46 14.57
N SER A 142 -3.64 1.68 15.65
CA SER A 142 -3.19 2.21 16.95
C SER A 142 -1.70 1.97 17.19
N ALA A 143 -1.10 2.73 18.09
CA ALA A 143 0.29 2.51 18.53
C ALA A 143 0.50 1.09 19.10
N GLU A 144 -0.49 0.57 19.83
CA GLU A 144 -0.46 -0.80 20.35
C GLU A 144 -0.55 -1.84 19.21
N ASP A 145 -1.40 -1.60 18.21
CA ASP A 145 -1.52 -2.46 17.04
C ASP A 145 -0.22 -2.53 16.25
N LEU A 146 0.47 -1.40 16.04
CA LEU A 146 1.78 -1.38 15.38
C LEU A 146 2.84 -2.17 16.15
N LYS A 147 2.89 -2.04 17.48
CA LYS A 147 3.80 -2.81 18.34
C LYS A 147 3.52 -4.31 18.26
N ARG A 148 2.25 -4.70 18.34
CA ARG A 148 1.81 -6.09 18.23
C ARG A 148 2.14 -6.65 16.85
N ARG A 149 1.75 -5.95 15.79
CA ARG A 149 2.02 -6.36 14.40
C ARG A 149 3.52 -6.51 14.14
N PHE A 150 4.34 -5.59 14.64
CA PHE A 150 5.79 -5.73 14.52
C PHE A 150 6.27 -7.02 15.20
N ALA A 151 5.82 -7.30 16.43
CA ALA A 151 6.23 -8.51 17.14
C ALA A 151 5.79 -9.80 16.41
N GLU A 152 4.66 -9.78 15.70
CA GLU A 152 4.20 -10.89 14.86
C GLU A 152 5.13 -11.14 13.66
N ILE A 153 5.62 -10.08 13.00
CA ILE A 153 6.45 -10.20 11.81
C ILE A 153 7.96 -10.33 12.10
N GLU A 154 8.41 -9.91 13.30
CA GLU A 154 9.82 -9.86 13.69
C GLU A 154 10.59 -11.18 13.47
N PRO A 155 10.06 -12.37 13.83
CA PRO A 155 10.73 -13.64 13.54
C PRO A 155 10.97 -13.88 12.03
N GLY A 156 10.12 -13.31 11.17
CA GLY A 156 10.22 -13.41 9.72
C GLY A 156 11.35 -12.58 9.12
N LEU A 157 11.89 -11.59 9.84
CA LEU A 157 12.94 -10.69 9.36
C LEU A 157 14.24 -11.43 9.01
N LEU A 158 14.45 -12.65 9.52
CA LEU A 158 15.57 -13.52 9.12
C LEU A 158 15.63 -13.75 7.60
N ARG A 159 14.48 -13.67 6.90
CA ARG A 159 14.38 -13.81 5.44
C ARG A 159 14.59 -12.49 4.68
N TYR A 160 14.78 -11.38 5.38
CA TYR A 160 14.93 -10.03 4.84
C TYR A 160 16.30 -9.47 5.28
N PRO A 161 17.42 -9.96 4.70
CA PRO A 161 18.77 -9.64 5.18
C PRO A 161 19.17 -8.17 5.03
N ALA A 162 18.42 -7.38 4.25
CA ALA A 162 18.63 -5.95 4.12
C ALA A 162 18.07 -5.15 5.32
N ILE A 163 17.27 -5.78 6.19
CA ILE A 163 16.63 -5.12 7.33
C ILE A 163 17.28 -5.59 8.62
N ASP A 164 17.80 -4.63 9.39
CA ASP A 164 18.24 -4.87 10.76
C ASP A 164 17.04 -4.77 11.72
N ALA A 165 16.70 -5.87 12.38
CA ALA A 165 15.54 -5.95 13.27
C ALA A 165 15.62 -4.97 14.45
N HIS A 166 16.80 -4.76 15.03
CA HIS A 166 16.99 -3.84 16.14
C HIS A 166 16.83 -2.39 15.69
N GLN A 167 17.35 -2.02 14.52
CA GLN A 167 17.14 -0.70 13.93
C GLN A 167 15.67 -0.47 13.58
N PHE A 168 14.98 -1.47 13.03
CA PHE A 168 13.57 -1.35 12.70
C PHE A 168 12.71 -1.16 13.97
N ARG A 169 12.97 -1.93 15.04
CA ARG A 169 12.36 -1.70 16.36
C ARG A 169 12.60 -0.27 16.86
N ALA A 170 13.85 0.21 16.79
CA ALA A 170 14.19 1.56 17.22
C ALA A 170 13.51 2.66 16.38
N LYS A 171 13.33 2.46 15.06
CA LYS A 171 12.56 3.34 14.18
C LYS A 171 11.09 3.40 14.64
N LEU A 172 10.48 2.25 14.92
CA LEU A 172 9.10 2.17 15.43
C LEU A 172 8.94 2.90 16.77
N ASP A 173 9.80 2.62 17.74
CA ASP A 173 9.72 3.25 19.06
C ASP A 173 9.87 4.78 18.98
N ARG A 174 10.81 5.25 18.15
CA ARG A 174 11.00 6.68 17.89
C ARG A 174 9.76 7.30 17.26
N PHE A 175 9.22 6.67 16.22
CA PHE A 175 8.00 7.13 15.55
C PHE A 175 6.85 7.29 16.54
N LEU A 176 6.57 6.26 17.36
CA LEU A 176 5.49 6.31 18.34
C LEU A 176 5.72 7.39 19.42
N ALA A 177 6.97 7.60 19.85
CA ALA A 177 7.31 8.66 20.78
C ALA A 177 7.09 10.06 20.22
N THR A 178 7.15 10.26 18.90
CA THR A 178 6.82 11.56 18.28
C THR A 178 5.32 11.85 18.29
N LEU A 179 4.50 10.82 18.12
CA LEU A 179 3.03 10.96 18.14
C LEU A 179 2.50 11.30 19.54
N ALA A 180 3.10 10.73 20.59
CA ALA A 180 2.68 10.98 21.98
C ALA A 180 2.99 12.42 22.48
N LYS A 181 3.79 13.19 21.72
CA LYS A 181 4.15 14.57 22.05
C LYS A 181 3.25 15.62 21.36
N THR A 182 2.32 15.17 20.52
CA THR A 182 1.36 16.02 19.80
C THR A 182 0.02 15.99 20.51
#